data_AF-A0A3B4AMV6-F1
#
_entry.id   AF-A0A3B4AMV6-F1
#
_cell.length_a   1.000
_cell.length_b   1.000
_cell.length_c   1.000
_cell.angle_alpha   90.00
_cell.angle_beta   90.00
_cell.angle_gamma   90.00
#
_symmetry.space_group_name_H-M   'P 1'
#
loop_
_entity.id
_entity.type
_entity.pdbx_description
1 polymer ?
#
loop_
_entity_poly.entity_id
_entity_poly.type
_entity_poly.pdbx_seq_one_letter_code
_entity_poly.pdbx_strand_id
1 'polypeptide(L)'
;LVYFCGAMRQHWNSYHQDTAAIVFVVDSSDRRRFKEAKREIEKTLSSDQLRGRPLIVLANKQDIDDSMTASEIKSNLTISKLCPDRDWFVQPCSGSTGFGVEEAFTRVVSMIKPSHVTGVKSNIKETVKSIRSGSRL
;
A
#
# COMPACT_ATOMS: atom_id res chain seq x y z
N LEU A 1 -7.40 3.74 0.49
CA LEU A 1 -7.65 4.89 1.39
C LEU A 1 -6.41 5.80 1.40
N VAL A 2 -6.57 7.12 1.16
CA VAL A 2 -5.50 8.12 1.29
C VAL A 2 -5.58 8.74 2.69
N TYR A 3 -4.57 8.50 3.53
CA TYR A 3 -4.51 9.07 4.87
C TYR A 3 -3.90 10.47 4.83
N PHE A 4 -4.72 11.47 5.17
CA PHE A 4 -4.26 12.78 5.65
C PHE A 4 -4.41 12.80 7.18
N CYS A 5 -3.33 13.13 7.90
CA CYS A 5 -3.39 13.34 9.34
C CYS A 5 -4.26 14.58 9.65
N GLY A 6 -5.56 14.38 9.88
CA GLY A 6 -6.53 15.46 10.11
C GLY A 6 -7.98 14.98 10.31
N ALA A 7 -8.93 15.92 10.24
CA ALA A 7 -10.35 15.82 10.63
C ALA A 7 -11.19 14.66 10.04
N MET A 8 -10.67 13.95 9.04
CA MET A 8 -11.40 12.88 8.36
C MET A 8 -11.50 11.58 9.18
N ARG A 9 -10.89 11.52 10.39
CA ARG A 9 -10.77 10.32 11.24
C ARG A 9 -12.09 9.65 11.60
N GLN A 10 -13.17 10.42 11.70
CA GLN A 10 -14.45 9.92 12.20
C GLN A 10 -15.18 8.99 11.22
N HIS A 11 -14.83 9.00 9.94
CA HIS A 11 -15.50 8.19 8.91
C HIS A 11 -14.65 7.02 8.40
N TRP A 12 -13.49 6.74 9.00
CA TRP A 12 -12.52 5.77 8.43
C TRP A 12 -13.03 4.33 8.39
N ASN A 13 -13.79 3.91 9.39
CA ASN A 13 -14.29 2.54 9.47
C ASN A 13 -15.18 2.15 8.28
N SER A 14 -15.88 3.10 7.65
CA SER A 14 -16.74 2.82 6.49
C SER A 14 -15.96 2.59 5.19
N TYR A 15 -14.69 3.00 5.11
CA TYR A 15 -13.87 2.85 3.89
C TYR A 15 -12.98 1.60 3.90
N HIS A 16 -12.94 0.87 5.01
CA HIS A 16 -12.02 -0.26 5.17
C HIS A 16 -12.48 -1.52 4.40
N GLN A 17 -13.78 -1.79 4.30
CA GLN A 17 -14.32 -3.06 3.76
C GLN A 17 -13.88 -3.36 2.32
N ASP A 18 -13.75 -2.35 1.45
CA ASP A 18 -13.40 -2.51 0.03
C ASP A 18 -12.06 -1.88 -0.36
N THR A 19 -11.20 -1.58 0.62
CA THR A 19 -9.90 -0.96 0.32
C THR A 19 -8.97 -1.94 -0.41
N ALA A 20 -8.62 -1.62 -1.66
CA ALA A 20 -7.63 -2.38 -2.43
C ALA A 20 -6.19 -2.16 -1.96
N ALA A 21 -5.86 -0.94 -1.53
CA ALA A 21 -4.54 -0.55 -1.05
C ALA A 21 -4.61 0.64 -0.06
N ILE A 22 -3.60 0.71 0.80
CA ILE A 22 -3.45 1.77 1.80
C ILE A 22 -2.37 2.74 1.30
N VAL A 23 -2.73 4.02 1.19
CA VAL A 23 -1.81 5.11 0.88
C VAL A 23 -1.70 5.97 2.13
N PHE A 24 -0.55 5.92 2.80
CA PHE A 24 -0.30 6.64 4.06
C PHE A 24 0.66 7.81 3.84
N VAL A 25 0.21 9.04 4.04
CA VAL A 25 1.04 10.23 3.80
C VAL A 25 1.70 10.69 5.10
N VAL A 26 3.03 10.76 5.08
CA VAL A 26 3.85 11.33 6.15
C VAL A 26 4.36 12.69 5.69
N ASP A 27 4.15 13.70 6.53
CA ASP A 27 4.80 15.01 6.39
C ASP A 27 6.27 14.90 6.82
N SER A 28 7.18 14.72 5.87
CA SER A 28 8.60 14.45 6.16
C SER A 28 9.32 15.63 6.80
N SER A 29 8.83 16.87 6.64
CA SER A 29 9.43 18.04 7.28
C SER A 29 9.05 18.18 8.75
N ASP A 30 8.05 17.45 9.24
CA ASP A 30 7.55 17.58 10.61
C ASP A 30 7.95 16.41 11.51
N ARG A 31 9.22 16.41 11.93
CA ARG A 31 9.78 15.42 12.87
C ARG A 31 9.03 15.37 14.21
N ARG A 32 8.40 16.47 14.64
CA ARG A 32 7.67 16.56 15.93
C ARG A 32 6.37 15.76 15.88
N ARG A 33 5.61 15.87 14.78
CA ARG A 33 4.36 15.13 14.58
C ARG A 33 4.57 13.70 14.09
N PHE A 34 5.80 13.30 13.74
CA PHE A 34 6.08 11.95 13.28
C PHE A 34 5.67 10.86 14.29
N LYS A 35 5.83 11.09 15.60
CA LYS A 35 5.36 10.15 16.64
C LYS A 35 3.86 9.91 16.59
N GLU A 36 3.08 10.94 16.25
CA GLU A 36 1.64 10.80 16.05
C GLU A 36 1.34 10.00 14.79
N ALA A 37 2.01 10.31 13.67
CA ALA A 37 1.88 9.56 12.43
C ALA A 37 2.18 8.06 12.62
N LYS A 38 3.21 7.73 13.41
CA LYS A 38 3.54 6.36 13.79
C LYS A 38 2.41 5.66 14.54
N ARG A 39 1.83 6.30 15.55
CA ARG A 39 0.69 5.75 16.28
C ARG A 39 -0.54 5.54 15.39
N GLU A 40 -0.80 6.46 14.47
CA GLU A 40 -1.95 6.36 13.57
C GLU A 40 -1.79 5.25 12.53
N ILE A 41 -0.59 5.04 11.98
CA ILE A 41 -0.36 3.93 11.06
C ILE A 41 -0.45 2.59 11.79
N GLU A 42 0.08 2.48 13.01
CA GLU A 42 -0.05 1.28 13.84
C GLU A 42 -1.53 0.95 14.13
N LYS A 43 -2.31 1.95 14.54
CA LYS A 43 -3.76 1.82 14.77
C LYS A 43 -4.53 1.48 13.50
N THR A 44 -4.13 2.04 12.37
CA THR A 44 -4.76 1.76 11.08
C THR A 44 -4.53 0.31 10.69
N LEU A 45 -3.29 -0.16 10.79
CA LEU A 45 -2.90 -1.50 10.35
C LEU A 45 -3.36 -2.62 11.29
N SER A 46 -3.83 -2.30 12.50
CA SER A 46 -4.47 -3.26 13.39
C SER A 46 -5.91 -3.61 13.00
N SER A 47 -6.51 -2.90 12.03
CA SER A 47 -7.82 -3.22 11.49
C SER A 47 -7.79 -4.51 10.67
N ASP A 48 -8.59 -5.51 11.07
CA ASP A 48 -8.70 -6.78 10.34
C ASP A 48 -9.19 -6.63 8.89
N GLN A 49 -9.98 -5.59 8.61
CA GLN A 49 -10.47 -5.29 7.27
C GLN A 49 -9.35 -4.87 6.31
N LEU A 50 -8.23 -4.40 6.85
CA LEU A 50 -7.04 -3.98 6.10
C LEU A 50 -5.94 -5.05 6.08
N ARG A 51 -6.21 -6.25 6.61
CA ARG A 51 -5.24 -7.36 6.65
C ARG A 51 -4.81 -7.75 5.23
N GLY A 52 -3.51 -7.91 5.03
CA GLY A 52 -2.92 -8.30 3.73
C GLY A 52 -2.99 -7.23 2.63
N ARG A 53 -3.68 -6.11 2.84
CA ARG A 53 -3.75 -5.03 1.84
C ARG A 53 -2.38 -4.35 1.68
N PRO A 54 -1.89 -4.12 0.45
CA PRO A 54 -0.62 -3.46 0.23
C PRO A 54 -0.61 -2.05 0.84
N LEU A 55 0.56 -1.63 1.32
CA LEU A 55 0.78 -0.34 1.95
C LEU A 55 1.84 0.47 1.19
N ILE A 56 1.49 1.66 0.71
CA ILE A 56 2.48 2.65 0.29
C ILE A 56 2.51 3.78 1.31
N VAL A 57 3.71 4.14 1.77
CA VAL A 57 3.94 5.32 2.60
C VAL A 57 4.53 6.41 1.71
N LEU A 58 3.84 7.54 1.60
CA LEU A 58 4.35 8.72 0.92
C LEU A 58 5.16 9.55 1.92
N ALA A 59 6.47 9.56 1.76
CA ALA A 59 7.37 10.49 2.44
C ALA A 59 7.27 11.84 1.73
N ASN A 60 6.27 12.64 2.09
CA ASN A 60 5.90 13.88 1.40
C ASN A 60 6.72 15.07 1.90
N LYS A 61 6.81 16.12 1.08
CA LYS A 61 7.59 17.34 1.32
C LYS A 61 9.10 17.15 1.26
N GLN A 62 9.57 16.32 0.34
CA GLN A 62 11.01 16.18 0.06
C GLN A 62 11.63 17.44 -0.57
N ASP A 63 10.82 18.42 -0.96
CA ASP A 63 11.23 19.75 -1.40
C ASP A 63 11.66 20.68 -0.25
N ILE A 64 11.43 20.29 1.00
CA ILE A 64 11.80 21.07 2.19
C ILE A 64 13.14 20.58 2.73
N ASP A 65 14.03 21.52 3.04
CA ASP A 65 15.32 21.26 3.68
C ASP A 65 15.15 20.54 5.02
N ASP A 66 16.09 19.64 5.33
CA ASP A 66 16.06 18.78 6.54
C ASP A 66 14.79 17.91 6.67
N SER A 67 14.08 17.68 5.57
CA SER A 67 13.01 16.68 5.54
C SER A 67 13.57 15.27 5.78
N MET A 68 12.84 14.46 6.53
CA MET A 68 13.18 13.06 6.73
C MET A 68 13.21 12.33 5.39
N THR A 69 14.27 11.59 5.16
CA THR A 69 14.41 10.71 4.00
C THR A 69 13.44 9.52 4.11
N ALA A 70 13.14 8.90 2.97
CA ALA A 70 12.37 7.65 2.94
C ALA A 70 13.00 6.54 3.80
N SER A 71 14.34 6.49 3.90
CA SER A 71 15.07 5.52 4.73
C SER A 71 14.90 5.78 6.23
N GLU A 72 14.98 7.04 6.66
CA GLU A 72 14.70 7.43 8.04
C GLU A 72 13.26 7.09 8.41
N ILE A 73 12.28 7.42 7.54
CA ILE A 73 10.87 7.11 7.79
C ILE A 73 10.64 5.60 7.90
N LYS A 74 11.19 4.81 6.96
CA LYS A 74 11.14 3.34 7.01
C LYS A 74 11.64 2.80 8.34
N SER A 75 12.80 3.31 8.79
CA SER A 75 13.46 2.86 10.02
C SER A 75 12.67 3.27 11.27
N ASN A 76 12.23 4.53 11.32
CA ASN A 76 11.50 5.08 12.47
C ASN A 76 10.09 4.48 12.63
N LEU A 77 9.40 4.19 11.51
CA LEU A 77 8.14 3.44 11.51
C LEU A 77 8.33 1.96 11.83
N THR A 78 9.57 1.45 11.80
CA THR A 78 9.87 0.02 11.94
C THR A 78 9.02 -0.84 11.00
N ILE A 79 8.82 -0.38 9.75
CA ILE A 79 7.78 -0.87 8.85
C ILE A 79 7.92 -2.38 8.56
N SER A 80 9.15 -2.89 8.50
CA SER A 80 9.43 -4.32 8.31
C SER A 80 8.86 -5.20 9.42
N LYS A 81 8.78 -4.69 10.66
CA LYS A 81 8.17 -5.40 11.80
C LYS A 81 6.65 -5.24 11.82
N LEU A 82 6.17 -4.07 11.39
CA LEU A 82 4.74 -3.74 11.37
C LEU A 82 4.00 -4.46 10.23
N CYS A 83 4.71 -4.77 9.15
CA CYS A 83 4.17 -5.33 7.91
C CYS A 83 4.88 -6.64 7.51
N PRO A 84 4.83 -7.70 8.34
CA PRO A 84 5.49 -8.97 8.01
C PRO A 84 4.83 -9.68 6.82
N ASP A 85 3.50 -9.62 6.72
CA ASP A 85 2.69 -10.40 5.78
C ASP A 85 1.95 -9.54 4.75
N ARG A 86 2.43 -8.32 4.47
CA ARG A 86 1.87 -7.45 3.42
C ARG A 86 2.97 -6.82 2.58
N ASP A 87 2.69 -6.62 1.29
CA ASP A 87 3.57 -5.84 0.42
C ASP A 87 3.57 -4.38 0.89
N TRP A 88 4.76 -3.77 1.00
CA TRP A 88 4.89 -2.36 1.39
C TRP A 88 6.00 -1.62 0.64
N PHE A 89 5.87 -0.29 0.54
CA PHE A 89 6.92 0.57 -0.01
C PHE A 89 6.88 1.98 0.63
N VAL A 90 8.03 2.65 0.70
CA VAL A 90 8.12 4.06 1.10
C VAL A 90 8.58 4.88 -0.11
N GLN A 91 7.69 5.71 -0.65
CA GLN A 91 7.95 6.53 -1.82
C GLN A 91 8.28 7.97 -1.39
N PRO A 92 9.50 8.48 -1.66
CA PRO A 92 9.78 9.90 -1.53
C PRO A 92 8.95 10.67 -2.55
N CYS A 93 8.31 11.76 -2.13
CA CYS A 93 7.50 12.60 -3.00
C CYS A 93 7.40 14.05 -2.51
N SER A 94 6.91 14.91 -3.39
CA SER A 94 6.51 16.27 -3.08
C SER A 94 5.18 16.57 -3.79
N GLY A 95 4.13 16.73 -3.01
CA GLY A 95 2.81 17.08 -3.54
C GLY A 95 2.75 18.47 -4.18
N SER A 96 3.66 19.39 -3.80
CA SER A 96 3.74 20.75 -4.37
C SER A 96 4.39 20.75 -5.75
N THR A 97 5.40 19.92 -5.97
CA THR A 97 6.14 19.85 -7.25
C THR A 97 5.66 18.73 -8.17
N GLY A 98 4.92 17.75 -7.63
CA GLY A 98 4.51 16.54 -8.33
C GLY A 98 5.56 15.43 -8.32
N PHE A 99 6.78 15.70 -7.82
CA PHE A 99 7.85 14.71 -7.73
C PHE A 99 7.40 13.44 -6.98
N GLY A 100 7.64 12.26 -7.56
CA GLY A 100 7.41 10.97 -6.91
C GLY A 100 5.93 10.55 -6.77
N VAL A 101 4.99 11.39 -7.22
CA VAL A 101 3.55 11.13 -7.09
C VAL A 101 3.09 10.10 -8.11
N GLU A 102 3.47 10.24 -9.38
CA GLU A 102 3.09 9.28 -10.43
C GLU A 102 3.71 7.90 -10.17
N GLU A 103 4.97 7.87 -9.72
CA GLU A 103 5.68 6.65 -9.33
C GLU A 103 4.98 5.96 -8.15
N ALA A 104 4.45 6.73 -7.19
CA ALA A 104 3.66 6.18 -6.10
C ALA A 104 2.43 5.43 -6.61
N PHE A 105 1.63 6.06 -7.48
CA PHE A 105 0.40 5.46 -7.98
C PHE A 105 0.68 4.28 -8.90
N THR A 106 1.69 4.38 -9.76
CA THR A 106 2.15 3.25 -10.59
C THR A 106 2.52 2.06 -9.71
N ARG A 107 3.21 2.31 -8.60
CA ARG A 107 3.59 1.26 -7.65
C ARG A 107 2.38 0.65 -6.94
N VAL A 108 1.43 1.46 -6.49
CA VAL A 108 0.17 0.96 -5.90
C VAL A 108 -0.51 -0.01 -6.85
N VAL A 109 -0.66 0.36 -8.13
CA VAL A 109 -1.25 -0.51 -9.16
C VAL A 109 -0.48 -1.84 -9.27
N SER A 110 0.86 -1.80 -9.27
CA SER A 110 1.68 -3.02 -9.33
C SER A 110 1.56 -3.92 -8.08
N MET A 111 1.29 -3.33 -6.90
CA MET A 111 1.17 -4.06 -5.65
C MET A 111 -0.22 -4.67 -5.44
N ILE A 112 -1.25 -4.10 -6.09
CA ILE A 112 -2.58 -4.66 -6.10
C ILE A 112 -2.56 -5.91 -6.99
N LYS A 113 -2.38 -7.07 -6.37
CA LYS A 113 -2.60 -8.36 -7.04
C LYS A 113 -4.08 -8.43 -7.43
N PRO A 114 -4.42 -8.78 -8.68
CA PRO A 114 -5.79 -9.13 -9.00
C PRO A 114 -6.24 -10.25 -8.05
N SER A 115 -7.30 -10.00 -7.29
CA SER A 115 -7.94 -10.99 -6.44
C SER A 115 -8.20 -12.25 -7.27
N HIS A 116 -7.50 -13.35 -6.98
CA HIS A 116 -7.80 -14.72 -7.39
C HIS A 116 -8.48 -14.93 -8.77
N VAL A 117 -7.70 -15.01 -9.86
CA VAL A 117 -7.98 -16.01 -10.92
C VAL A 117 -7.25 -17.30 -10.54
N THR A 118 -7.68 -17.95 -9.45
CA THR A 118 -7.14 -19.27 -9.06
C THR A 118 -8.04 -20.44 -9.40
N GLY A 119 -9.20 -20.22 -10.03
CA GLY A 119 -10.11 -21.30 -10.40
C GLY A 119 -10.10 -21.71 -11.87
N VAL A 120 -9.74 -20.82 -12.79
CA VAL A 120 -10.04 -21.03 -14.22
C VAL A 120 -8.87 -21.64 -14.99
N LYS A 121 -7.61 -21.33 -14.63
CA LYS A 121 -6.43 -21.78 -15.41
C LYS A 121 -6.11 -23.27 -15.25
N SER A 122 -6.44 -23.87 -14.11
CA SER A 122 -6.23 -25.31 -13.85
C SER A 122 -7.13 -26.16 -14.75
N ASN A 123 -8.41 -25.78 -14.86
CA ASN A 123 -9.43 -26.54 -15.57
C ASN A 123 -9.23 -26.44 -17.09
N ILE A 124 -8.83 -25.27 -17.60
CA ILE A 124 -8.56 -25.10 -19.04
C ILE A 124 -7.42 -26.01 -19.51
N LYS A 125 -6.34 -26.16 -18.71
CA LYS A 125 -5.22 -27.03 -19.09
C LYS A 125 -5.63 -28.50 -19.17
N GLU A 126 -6.48 -28.97 -18.26
CA GLU A 126 -7.00 -30.35 -18.27
C GLU A 126 -8.01 -30.57 -19.40
N THR A 127 -8.93 -29.65 -19.63
CA THR A 127 -9.91 -29.73 -20.72
C THR A 127 -9.24 -29.68 -22.10
N VAL A 128 -8.26 -28.79 -22.30
CA VAL A 128 -7.50 -28.73 -23.57
C VAL A 128 -6.67 -29.99 -23.79
N LYS A 129 -6.15 -30.60 -22.71
CA LYS A 129 -5.42 -31.87 -22.79
C LYS A 129 -6.34 -33.04 -23.18
N SER A 130 -7.56 -33.10 -22.66
CA SER A 130 -8.52 -34.16 -22.99
C SER A 130 -9.04 -34.07 -24.43
N ILE A 131 -9.27 -32.84 -24.93
CA ILE A 131 -9.67 -32.59 -26.32
C ILE A 131 -8.57 -33.04 -27.29
N ARG A 132 -7.30 -32.72 -27.01
CA ARG A 132 -6.17 -33.11 -27.87
C ARG A 132 -5.91 -34.63 -27.88
N SER A 133 -6.24 -35.33 -26.79
CA SER A 133 -6.16 -36.80 -26.75
C SER A 133 -7.36 -37.50 -27.38
N GLY A 134 -8.52 -36.83 -27.49
CA GLY A 134 -9.75 -37.39 -28.06
C GLY A 134 -9.85 -37.28 -29.59
N SER A 135 -9.04 -36.46 -30.26
CA SER A 135 -9.06 -36.27 -31.72
C SER A 135 -8.16 -37.24 -32.51
N ARG A 136 -7.79 -38.40 -31.94
CA ARG A 136 -7.07 -39.48 -32.63
C ARG A 136 -7.90 -40.77 -32.63
N LEU A 137 -9.05 -40.73 -33.30
CA LEU A 137 -9.76 -41.89 -33.83
C LEU A 137 -10.29 -41.53 -35.22
#